data_AF-A0A963Q9B7-F1
#
_entry.id   AF-A0A963Q9B7-F1
#
_cell.length_a   1.000
_cell.length_b   1.000
_cell.length_c   1.000
_cell.angle_alpha   90.00
_cell.angle_beta   90.00
_cell.angle_gamma   90.00
#
_symmetry.space_group_name_H-M   'P 1'
#
loop_
_entity.id
_entity.type
_entity.pdbx_description
1 polymer ?
#
loop_
_entity_poly.entity_id
_entity_poly.type
_entity_poly.pdbx_seq_one_letter_code
_entity_poly.pdbx_strand_id
1 'polypeptide(L)'
;RRLAAAALQASIAGSAGASVWLGELVWREFYFQILTHFPHVAQSSFKPAFDAIRWRHGAKADALFQAWCEGRTGYPIVDAAMAQINRTGYMHNRLRMVAGSFLVKDLGIDWRRGERYFAEHLNDFDLAANNGGWQWVASSGCDAQPWFRIFNPIRQSEKFDPHGRFIARYLPQLAALPASAIHAPWRCGELELAAAGVRLGENYPRPIVDHDEAREQTLARYAVVRAPKPDAEAAAARRSRR
;
A
#
# COMPACT_ATOMS: atom_id res chain seq x y z
N ARG A 1 -30.68 0.38 3.49
CA ARG A 1 -31.27 0.58 4.85
C ARG A 1 -31.63 -0.75 5.55
N ARG A 2 -32.42 -1.66 4.94
CA ARG A 2 -32.78 -2.95 5.57
C ARG A 2 -31.58 -3.85 5.91
N LEU A 3 -30.59 -3.96 5.02
CA LEU A 3 -29.38 -4.76 5.28
C LEU A 3 -28.53 -4.23 6.44
N ALA A 4 -28.34 -2.91 6.51
CA ALA A 4 -27.60 -2.29 7.62
C ALA A 4 -28.31 -2.50 8.96
N ALA A 5 -29.64 -2.39 9.00
CA ALA A 5 -30.42 -2.67 10.19
C ALA A 5 -30.30 -4.15 10.61
N ALA A 6 -30.39 -5.08 9.66
CA ALA A 6 -30.22 -6.51 9.93
C ALA A 6 -28.81 -6.85 10.44
N ALA A 7 -27.77 -6.27 9.82
CA ALA A 7 -26.40 -6.43 10.28
C ALA A 7 -26.19 -5.83 11.68
N LEU A 8 -26.82 -4.70 12.01
CA LEU A 8 -26.75 -4.11 13.35
C LEU A 8 -27.36 -5.03 14.39
N GLN A 9 -28.54 -5.59 14.13
CA GLN A 9 -29.17 -6.56 15.03
C GLN A 9 -28.30 -7.80 15.22
N ALA A 10 -27.73 -8.33 14.13
CA ALA A 10 -26.81 -9.47 14.20
C ALA A 10 -25.51 -9.14 14.95
N SER A 11 -24.97 -7.93 14.79
CA SER A 11 -23.79 -7.46 15.51
C SER A 11 -24.05 -7.34 17.02
N ILE A 12 -25.20 -6.77 17.41
CA ILE A 12 -25.65 -6.72 18.81
C ILE A 12 -25.82 -8.13 19.39
N ALA A 13 -26.30 -9.07 18.58
CA ALA A 13 -26.41 -10.48 18.95
C ALA A 13 -25.07 -11.25 18.96
N GLY A 14 -23.93 -10.58 18.73
CA GLY A 14 -22.59 -11.17 18.84
C GLY A 14 -21.98 -11.70 17.54
N SER A 15 -22.58 -11.44 16.38
CA SER A 15 -22.02 -11.88 15.10
C SER A 15 -20.78 -11.07 14.70
N ALA A 16 -19.60 -11.70 14.78
CA ALA A 16 -18.33 -11.08 14.38
C ALA A 16 -18.34 -10.63 12.90
N GLY A 17 -18.90 -11.43 12.00
CA GLY A 17 -19.00 -11.09 10.58
C GLY A 17 -19.86 -9.85 10.33
N ALA A 18 -20.99 -9.71 11.05
CA ALA A 18 -21.84 -8.54 10.95
C ALA A 18 -21.14 -7.28 11.51
N SER A 19 -20.42 -7.41 12.63
CA SER A 19 -19.63 -6.32 13.20
C SER A 19 -18.53 -5.83 12.25
N VAL A 20 -17.80 -6.75 11.62
CA VAL A 20 -16.78 -6.40 10.60
C VAL A 20 -17.43 -5.71 9.41
N TRP A 21 -18.50 -6.28 8.85
CA TRP A 21 -19.18 -5.71 7.68
C TRP A 21 -19.73 -4.30 7.95
N LEU A 22 -20.30 -4.06 9.14
CA LEU A 22 -20.72 -2.72 9.56
C LEU A 22 -19.52 -1.77 9.70
N GLY A 23 -18.40 -2.24 10.25
CA GLY A 23 -17.16 -1.47 10.34
C GLY A 23 -16.68 -1.01 8.96
N GLU A 24 -16.73 -1.88 7.94
CA GLU A 24 -16.37 -1.51 6.57
C GLU A 24 -17.34 -0.46 5.98
N LEU A 25 -18.64 -0.52 6.30
CA LEU A 25 -19.58 0.55 5.91
C LEU A 25 -19.29 1.87 6.62
N VAL A 26 -18.90 1.83 7.90
CA VAL A 26 -18.51 3.01 8.65
C VAL A 26 -17.27 3.65 8.03
N TRP A 27 -16.29 2.88 7.59
CA TRP A 27 -15.13 3.39 6.85
C TRP A 27 -15.52 4.13 5.57
N ARG A 28 -16.49 3.58 4.81
CA ARG A 28 -17.03 4.27 3.64
C ARG A 28 -17.62 5.64 4.03
N GLU A 29 -18.53 5.68 4.99
CA GLU A 29 -19.15 6.93 5.46
C GLU A 29 -18.12 7.92 6.02
N PHE A 30 -17.11 7.44 6.74
CA PHE A 30 -16.02 8.25 7.25
C PHE A 30 -15.27 8.97 6.12
N TYR A 31 -14.93 8.27 5.04
CA TYR A 31 -14.27 8.91 3.90
C TYR A 31 -15.15 9.96 3.22
N PHE A 32 -16.46 9.72 3.09
CA PHE A 32 -17.41 10.73 2.59
C PHE A 32 -17.43 11.98 3.48
N GLN A 33 -17.45 11.80 4.80
CA GLN A 33 -17.41 12.91 5.75
C GLN A 33 -16.11 13.70 5.61
N ILE A 34 -14.95 13.04 5.51
CA ILE A 34 -13.67 13.70 5.30
C ILE A 34 -13.68 14.54 4.02
N LEU A 35 -14.09 13.98 2.89
CA LEU A 35 -14.12 14.70 1.62
C LEU A 35 -15.11 15.88 1.65
N THR A 36 -16.27 15.71 2.30
CA THR A 36 -17.29 16.76 2.42
C THR A 36 -16.81 17.93 3.28
N HIS A 37 -16.20 17.65 4.43
CA HIS A 37 -15.74 18.69 5.36
C HIS A 37 -14.39 19.30 4.96
N PHE A 38 -13.58 18.58 4.18
CA PHE A 38 -12.24 18.97 3.78
C PHE A 38 -12.04 18.79 2.27
N PRO A 39 -12.76 19.50 1.39
CA PRO A 39 -12.73 19.26 -0.06
C PRO A 39 -11.34 19.40 -0.69
N HIS A 40 -10.43 20.17 -0.08
CA HIS A 40 -9.03 20.28 -0.50
C HIS A 40 -8.30 18.93 -0.57
N VAL A 41 -8.73 17.92 0.21
CA VAL A 41 -8.12 16.58 0.24
C VAL A 41 -8.17 15.86 -1.10
N ALA A 42 -9.08 16.26 -1.99
CA ALA A 42 -9.14 15.74 -3.35
C ALA A 42 -7.90 16.09 -4.19
N GLN A 43 -7.17 17.15 -3.81
CA GLN A 43 -6.02 17.67 -4.55
C GLN A 43 -4.73 17.68 -3.72
N SER A 44 -4.85 17.87 -2.41
CA SER A 44 -3.72 17.99 -1.48
C SER A 44 -3.78 16.96 -0.34
N SER A 45 -2.70 16.86 0.42
CA SER A 45 -2.70 16.05 1.64
C SER A 45 -3.65 16.63 2.70
N PHE A 46 -4.35 15.76 3.44
CA PHE A 46 -5.18 16.16 4.58
C PHE A 46 -4.35 16.84 5.67
N LYS A 47 -3.11 16.36 5.89
CA LYS A 47 -2.11 17.01 6.72
C LYS A 47 -1.22 17.88 5.81
N PRO A 48 -1.37 19.22 5.77
CA PRO A 48 -0.68 20.07 4.79
C PRO A 48 0.84 19.97 4.84
N ALA A 49 1.43 19.66 6.00
CA ALA A 49 2.87 19.43 6.13
C ALA A 49 3.39 18.33 5.18
N PHE A 50 2.56 17.35 4.83
CA PHE A 50 2.94 16.25 3.94
C PHE A 50 3.05 16.67 2.47
N ASP A 51 2.51 17.82 2.08
CA ASP A 51 2.74 18.37 0.74
C ASP A 51 4.18 18.88 0.56
N ALA A 52 4.96 19.03 1.65
CA ALA A 52 6.39 19.33 1.59
C ALA A 52 7.26 18.12 1.19
N ILE A 53 6.67 16.91 1.12
CA ILE A 53 7.37 15.69 0.74
C ILE A 53 7.76 15.76 -0.74
N ARG A 54 9.06 15.63 -1.01
CA ARG A 54 9.58 15.56 -2.37
C ARG A 54 9.58 14.12 -2.86
N TRP A 55 8.64 13.81 -3.75
CA TRP A 55 8.54 12.52 -4.43
C TRP A 55 9.63 12.37 -5.50
N ARG A 56 9.97 11.12 -5.85
CA ARG A 56 10.86 10.85 -6.97
C ARG A 56 10.21 11.33 -8.27
N HIS A 57 11.01 11.93 -9.16
CA HIS A 57 10.57 12.45 -10.44
C HIS A 57 11.62 12.16 -11.53
N GLY A 58 11.25 12.40 -12.79
CA GLY A 58 12.09 12.16 -13.97
C GLY A 58 12.01 10.73 -14.51
N ALA A 59 12.76 10.44 -15.57
CA ALA A 59 12.65 9.22 -16.37
C ALA A 59 12.76 7.92 -15.54
N LYS A 60 13.62 7.88 -14.51
CA LYS A 60 13.71 6.73 -13.61
C LYS A 60 12.44 6.53 -12.79
N ALA A 61 11.84 7.60 -12.28
CA ALA A 61 10.58 7.53 -11.54
C ALA A 61 9.43 7.06 -12.44
N ASP A 62 9.41 7.50 -13.70
CA ASP A 62 8.41 7.08 -14.68
C ASP A 62 8.56 5.60 -15.05
N ALA A 63 9.78 5.12 -15.24
CA ALA A 63 10.04 3.70 -15.46
C ALA A 63 9.61 2.83 -14.25
N LEU A 64 9.87 3.29 -13.01
CA LEU A 64 9.42 2.59 -11.81
C LEU A 64 7.89 2.56 -11.69
N PHE A 65 7.23 3.69 -11.96
CA PHE A 65 5.77 3.76 -11.97
C PHE A 65 5.17 2.82 -13.01
N GLN A 66 5.74 2.81 -14.21
CA GLN A 66 5.28 1.95 -15.30
C GLN A 66 5.47 0.47 -14.98
N ALA A 67 6.61 0.09 -14.39
CA ALA A 67 6.84 -1.28 -13.92
C ALA A 67 5.81 -1.69 -12.85
N TRP A 68 5.42 -0.78 -11.96
CA TRP A 68 4.35 -1.02 -10.99
C TRP A 68 2.99 -1.18 -11.67
N CYS A 69 2.59 -0.27 -12.57
CA CYS A 69 1.34 -0.36 -13.33
C CYS A 69 1.23 -1.72 -14.06
N GLU A 70 2.31 -2.18 -14.67
CA GLU A 70 2.32 -3.40 -15.47
C GLU A 70 2.57 -4.69 -14.66
N GLY A 71 2.75 -4.60 -13.33
CA GLY A 71 3.03 -5.76 -12.49
C GLY A 71 4.36 -6.45 -12.81
N ARG A 72 5.42 -5.66 -13.00
CA ARG A 72 6.80 -6.11 -13.24
C ARG A 72 7.81 -5.56 -12.24
N THR A 73 7.41 -5.47 -10.98
CA THR A 73 8.26 -4.98 -9.89
C THR A 73 9.28 -6.00 -9.44
N GLY A 74 9.06 -7.29 -9.74
CA GLY A 74 9.84 -8.39 -9.21
C GLY A 74 9.36 -8.85 -7.84
N TYR A 75 8.37 -8.18 -7.22
CA TYR A 75 7.75 -8.58 -5.96
C TYR A 75 6.41 -9.29 -6.22
N PRO A 76 6.31 -10.63 -6.08
CA PRO A 76 5.19 -11.42 -6.58
C PRO A 76 3.82 -11.00 -6.06
N ILE A 77 3.70 -10.60 -4.80
CA ILE A 77 2.41 -10.15 -4.25
C ILE A 77 1.95 -8.82 -4.84
N VAL A 78 2.89 -7.91 -5.14
CA VAL A 78 2.60 -6.63 -5.79
C VAL A 78 2.25 -6.89 -7.25
N ASP A 79 3.06 -7.68 -7.94
CA ASP A 79 2.85 -8.01 -9.34
C ASP A 79 1.54 -8.77 -9.57
N ALA A 80 1.18 -9.71 -8.68
CA ALA A 80 -0.10 -10.40 -8.70
C ALA A 80 -1.28 -9.46 -8.38
N ALA A 81 -1.12 -8.51 -7.47
CA ALA A 81 -2.14 -7.49 -7.19
C ALA A 81 -2.38 -6.61 -8.42
N MET A 82 -1.32 -6.13 -9.06
CA MET A 82 -1.40 -5.30 -10.26
C MET A 82 -1.97 -6.08 -11.45
N ALA A 83 -1.61 -7.35 -11.59
CA ALA A 83 -2.26 -8.25 -12.56
C ALA A 83 -3.75 -8.47 -12.26
N GLN A 84 -4.17 -8.46 -10.99
CA GLN A 84 -5.59 -8.60 -10.61
C GLN A 84 -6.41 -7.41 -11.11
N ILE A 85 -6.04 -6.18 -10.71
CA ILE A 85 -6.76 -4.97 -11.10
C ILE A 85 -6.80 -4.82 -12.62
N ASN A 86 -5.70 -5.10 -13.32
CA ASN A 86 -5.62 -4.93 -14.78
C ASN A 86 -6.45 -5.95 -15.56
N ARG A 87 -6.66 -7.15 -15.01
CA ARG A 87 -7.44 -8.20 -15.67
C ARG A 87 -8.92 -8.17 -15.31
N THR A 88 -9.27 -7.75 -14.10
CA THR A 88 -10.65 -7.90 -13.57
C THR A 88 -11.31 -6.59 -13.16
N GLY A 89 -10.57 -5.49 -13.12
CA GLY A 89 -11.03 -4.21 -12.57
C GLY A 89 -11.37 -4.26 -11.07
N TYR A 90 -10.85 -5.25 -10.35
CA TYR A 90 -11.06 -5.40 -8.91
C TYR A 90 -9.72 -5.71 -8.24
N MET A 91 -9.52 -5.19 -7.04
CA MET A 91 -8.40 -5.57 -6.18
C MET A 91 -8.87 -5.73 -4.75
N HIS A 92 -8.50 -6.82 -4.08
CA HIS A 92 -8.84 -7.01 -2.67
C HIS A 92 -8.23 -5.88 -1.80
N ASN A 93 -8.97 -5.38 -0.80
CA ASN A 93 -8.55 -4.22 0.00
C ASN A 93 -7.13 -4.35 0.58
N ARG A 94 -6.78 -5.52 1.14
CA ARG A 94 -5.41 -5.79 1.63
C ARG A 94 -4.34 -5.62 0.55
N LEU A 95 -4.63 -6.02 -0.69
CA LEU A 95 -3.70 -5.89 -1.80
C LEU A 95 -3.59 -4.44 -2.27
N ARG A 96 -4.67 -3.65 -2.20
CA ARG A 96 -4.61 -2.19 -2.41
C ARG A 96 -3.63 -1.53 -1.44
N MET A 97 -3.69 -1.92 -0.17
CA MET A 97 -2.76 -1.43 0.86
C MET A 97 -1.31 -1.82 0.55
N VAL A 98 -1.05 -3.07 0.16
CA VAL A 98 0.30 -3.57 -0.16
C VAL A 98 0.86 -2.89 -1.41
N ALA A 99 0.11 -2.89 -2.52
CA ALA A 99 0.53 -2.28 -3.77
C ALA A 99 0.71 -0.77 -3.64
N GLY A 100 -0.19 -0.08 -2.94
CA GLY A 100 -0.06 1.34 -2.66
C GLY A 100 1.14 1.65 -1.75
N SER A 101 1.36 0.86 -0.69
CA SER A 101 2.51 1.05 0.20
C SER A 101 3.82 0.89 -0.56
N PHE A 102 3.91 -0.12 -1.43
CA PHE A 102 5.07 -0.33 -2.29
C PHE A 102 5.31 0.85 -3.23
N LEU A 103 4.27 1.37 -3.87
CA LEU A 103 4.39 2.55 -4.74
C LEU A 103 4.96 3.78 -4.01
N VAL A 104 4.40 4.08 -2.83
CA VAL A 104 4.68 5.33 -2.11
C VAL A 104 5.96 5.24 -1.28
N LYS A 105 6.20 4.10 -0.64
CA LYS A 105 7.33 3.90 0.27
C LYS A 105 8.51 3.33 -0.51
N ASP A 106 8.38 2.12 -1.05
CA ASP A 106 9.49 1.43 -1.72
C ASP A 106 9.95 2.16 -2.99
N LEU A 107 9.03 2.56 -3.87
CA LEU A 107 9.37 3.25 -5.11
C LEU A 107 9.52 4.76 -4.94
N GLY A 108 8.93 5.34 -3.88
CA GLY A 108 8.99 6.77 -3.59
C GLY A 108 8.23 7.65 -4.59
N ILE A 109 7.21 7.08 -5.23
CA ILE A 109 6.38 7.74 -6.23
C ILE A 109 5.22 8.47 -5.54
N ASP A 110 4.82 9.62 -6.09
CA ASP A 110 3.67 10.39 -5.59
C ASP A 110 2.40 9.54 -5.61
N TRP A 111 1.75 9.44 -4.46
CA TRP A 111 0.51 8.68 -4.26
C TRP A 111 -0.59 9.11 -5.22
N ARG A 112 -0.61 10.38 -5.66
CA ARG A 112 -1.58 10.90 -6.64
C ARG A 112 -1.47 10.23 -8.01
N ARG A 113 -0.33 9.62 -8.35
CA ARG A 113 -0.20 8.82 -9.58
C ARG A 113 -0.91 7.48 -9.44
N GLY A 114 -0.75 6.82 -8.29
CA GLY A 114 -1.47 5.59 -7.98
C GLY A 114 -2.97 5.81 -7.82
N GLU A 115 -3.37 6.92 -7.20
CA GLU A 115 -4.77 7.34 -7.03
C GLU A 115 -5.49 7.44 -8.39
N ARG A 116 -4.90 8.16 -9.35
CA ARG A 116 -5.41 8.25 -10.72
C ARG A 116 -5.43 6.91 -11.44
N TYR A 117 -4.38 6.10 -11.30
CA TYR A 117 -4.35 4.76 -11.89
C TYR A 117 -5.50 3.88 -11.39
N PHE A 118 -5.75 3.90 -10.08
CA PHE A 118 -6.86 3.16 -9.47
C PHE A 118 -8.22 3.71 -9.90
N ALA A 119 -8.35 5.03 -10.06
CA ALA A 119 -9.57 5.65 -10.58
C ALA A 119 -9.94 5.18 -12.00
N GLU A 120 -8.93 4.91 -12.84
CA GLU A 120 -9.13 4.45 -14.22
C GLU A 120 -9.41 2.94 -14.32
N HIS A 121 -8.98 2.13 -13.35
CA HIS A 121 -9.01 0.66 -13.45
C HIS A 121 -9.99 -0.03 -12.50
N LEU A 122 -10.42 0.61 -11.40
CA LEU A 122 -11.33 -0.01 -10.43
C LEU A 122 -12.79 0.12 -10.87
N ASN A 123 -13.48 -1.01 -11.01
CA ASN A 123 -14.93 -1.06 -11.23
C ASN A 123 -15.72 -0.52 -10.03
N ASP A 124 -15.14 -0.57 -8.84
CA ASP A 124 -15.73 -0.04 -7.60
C ASP A 124 -15.19 1.34 -7.22
N PHE A 125 -14.65 2.09 -8.20
CA PHE A 125 -14.13 3.42 -7.95
C PHE A 125 -15.18 4.32 -7.28
N ASP A 126 -14.76 4.89 -6.16
CA ASP A 126 -15.43 5.95 -5.43
C ASP A 126 -14.37 6.96 -5.02
N LEU A 127 -14.57 8.24 -5.32
CA LEU A 127 -13.57 9.29 -5.09
C LEU A 127 -13.18 9.37 -3.61
N ALA A 128 -14.15 9.31 -2.70
CA ALA A 128 -13.89 9.45 -1.28
C ALA A 128 -13.08 8.26 -0.74
N ALA A 129 -13.51 7.04 -1.06
CA ALA A 129 -12.80 5.82 -0.64
C ALA A 129 -11.41 5.70 -1.28
N ASN A 130 -11.27 6.03 -2.58
CA ASN A 130 -9.99 6.01 -3.27
C ASN A 130 -9.02 7.03 -2.68
N ASN A 131 -9.43 8.30 -2.57
CA ASN A 131 -8.62 9.36 -2.00
C ASN A 131 -8.21 9.03 -0.56
N GLY A 132 -9.17 8.64 0.27
CA GLY A 132 -8.93 8.29 1.66
C GLY A 132 -7.95 7.13 1.84
N GLY A 133 -8.10 6.06 1.04
CA GLY A 133 -7.18 4.93 1.03
C GLY A 133 -5.75 5.31 0.63
N TRP A 134 -5.58 6.11 -0.42
CA TRP A 134 -4.26 6.57 -0.85
C TRP A 134 -3.60 7.51 0.17
N GLN A 135 -4.37 8.39 0.80
CA GLN A 135 -3.86 9.25 1.87
C GLN A 135 -3.50 8.47 3.13
N TRP A 136 -4.23 7.41 3.45
CA TRP A 136 -3.90 6.49 4.54
C TRP A 136 -2.55 5.81 4.30
N VAL A 137 -2.34 5.27 3.09
CA VAL A 137 -1.08 4.65 2.66
C VAL A 137 0.07 5.65 2.63
N ALA A 138 -0.18 6.88 2.18
CA ALA A 138 0.82 7.95 2.11
C ALA A 138 1.15 8.58 3.46
N SER A 139 0.48 8.15 4.54
CA SER A 139 0.62 8.69 5.91
C SER A 139 0.11 10.13 6.07
N SER A 140 -0.56 10.68 5.06
CA SER A 140 -0.98 12.07 5.00
C SER A 140 -2.44 12.32 5.40
N GLY A 141 -3.25 11.26 5.49
CA GLY A 141 -4.65 11.29 5.90
C GLY A 141 -4.89 11.56 7.39
N CYS A 142 -6.16 11.79 7.76
CA CYS A 142 -6.62 12.04 9.13
C CYS A 142 -6.19 10.91 10.09
N ASP A 143 -6.62 9.68 9.83
CA ASP A 143 -6.27 8.46 10.58
C ASP A 143 -5.22 7.59 9.85
N ALA A 144 -4.20 8.24 9.30
CA ALA A 144 -3.23 7.55 8.45
C ALA A 144 -2.17 6.76 9.23
N GLN A 145 -1.69 5.68 8.63
CA GLN A 145 -0.58 4.90 9.17
C GLN A 145 0.66 5.79 9.41
N PRO A 146 1.33 5.70 10.57
CA PRO A 146 2.54 6.48 10.83
C PRO A 146 3.60 6.25 9.75
N TRP A 147 4.23 7.33 9.28
CA TRP A 147 5.12 7.30 8.11
C TRP A 147 6.34 6.38 8.25
N PHE A 148 6.78 6.11 9.48
CA PHE A 148 7.89 5.20 9.77
C PHE A 148 7.50 3.71 9.76
N ARG A 149 6.20 3.39 9.68
CA ARG A 149 5.74 2.01 9.49
C ARG A 149 5.68 1.72 7.99
N ILE A 150 6.71 1.05 7.49
CA ILE A 150 6.84 0.66 6.09
C ILE A 150 6.56 -0.84 6.01
N PHE A 151 5.65 -1.25 5.11
CA PHE A 151 5.32 -2.66 4.95
C PHE A 151 6.45 -3.38 4.23
N ASN A 152 6.93 -4.48 4.80
CA ASN A 152 7.78 -5.40 4.07
C ASN A 152 6.89 -6.26 3.15
N PRO A 153 7.00 -6.13 1.81
CA PRO A 153 6.11 -6.80 0.88
C PRO A 153 6.19 -8.33 0.99
N ILE A 154 7.36 -8.89 1.29
CA ILE A 154 7.56 -10.33 1.48
C ILE A 154 6.77 -10.80 2.71
N ARG A 155 6.94 -10.11 3.85
CA ARG A 155 6.20 -10.46 5.08
C ARG A 155 4.69 -10.29 4.93
N GLN A 156 4.24 -9.29 4.17
CA GLN A 156 2.81 -9.15 3.85
C GLN A 156 2.33 -10.30 2.97
N SER A 157 3.14 -10.70 1.99
CA SER A 157 2.85 -11.84 1.12
C SER A 157 2.69 -13.13 1.91
N GLU A 158 3.68 -13.49 2.73
CA GLU A 158 3.65 -14.72 3.55
C GLU A 158 2.46 -14.73 4.52
N LYS A 159 2.10 -13.57 5.07
CA LYS A 159 0.99 -13.45 6.02
C LYS A 159 -0.39 -13.62 5.37
N PHE A 160 -0.58 -13.04 4.18
CA PHE A 160 -1.91 -12.94 3.55
C PHE A 160 -2.12 -13.89 2.37
N ASP A 161 -1.07 -14.55 1.90
CA ASP A 161 -1.10 -15.64 0.92
C ASP A 161 -0.08 -16.73 1.30
N PRO A 162 -0.18 -17.37 2.49
CA PRO A 162 0.86 -18.25 3.03
C PRO A 162 1.23 -19.47 2.16
N HIS A 163 0.38 -19.80 1.18
CA HIS A 163 0.61 -20.89 0.24
C HIS A 163 0.90 -20.41 -1.18
N GLY A 164 1.01 -19.09 -1.41
CA GLY A 164 1.25 -18.51 -2.73
C GLY A 164 0.13 -18.76 -3.75
N ARG A 165 -1.09 -19.10 -3.32
CA ARG A 165 -2.18 -19.49 -4.22
C ARG A 165 -2.71 -18.29 -5.00
N PHE A 166 -2.77 -17.13 -4.36
CA PHE A 166 -3.13 -15.90 -5.04
C PHE A 166 -2.06 -15.51 -6.06
N ILE A 167 -0.78 -15.57 -5.66
CA ILE A 167 0.33 -15.31 -6.57
C ILE A 167 0.30 -16.24 -7.78
N ALA A 168 0.23 -17.55 -7.57
CA ALA A 168 0.21 -18.55 -8.64
C ALA A 168 -0.97 -18.36 -9.62
N ARG A 169 -2.12 -17.90 -9.13
CA ARG A 169 -3.30 -17.61 -9.96
C ARG A 169 -3.03 -16.48 -10.95
N TYR A 170 -2.38 -15.40 -10.51
CA TYR A 170 -2.17 -14.21 -11.35
C TYR A 170 -0.83 -14.22 -12.09
N LEU A 171 0.15 -14.95 -11.55
CA LEU A 171 1.49 -15.15 -12.09
C LEU A 171 1.75 -16.65 -12.32
N PRO A 172 1.12 -17.26 -13.35
CA PRO A 172 1.22 -18.70 -13.60
C PRO A 172 2.65 -19.18 -13.87
N GLN A 173 3.53 -18.29 -14.34
CA GLN A 173 4.96 -18.58 -14.51
C GLN A 173 5.69 -18.87 -13.19
N LEU A 174 5.11 -18.49 -12.04
CA LEU A 174 5.65 -18.79 -10.71
C LEU A 174 4.94 -19.96 -10.02
N ALA A 175 3.90 -20.54 -10.63
CA ALA A 175 3.01 -21.49 -9.96
C ALA A 175 3.70 -22.81 -9.56
N ALA A 176 4.82 -23.16 -10.20
CA ALA A 176 5.61 -24.34 -9.87
C ALA A 176 6.57 -24.13 -8.70
N LEU A 177 6.74 -22.89 -8.20
CA LEU A 177 7.56 -22.62 -7.03
C LEU A 177 6.86 -23.12 -5.75
N PRO A 178 7.60 -23.68 -4.79
CA PRO A 178 7.05 -23.99 -3.48
C PRO A 178 6.68 -22.70 -2.73
N ALA A 179 5.79 -22.82 -1.74
CA ALA A 179 5.33 -21.69 -0.92
C ALA A 179 6.48 -20.92 -0.23
N SER A 180 7.57 -21.60 0.12
CA SER A 180 8.78 -20.99 0.68
C SER A 180 9.52 -20.07 -0.29
N ALA A 181 9.37 -20.29 -1.61
CA ALA A 181 10.11 -19.60 -2.66
C ALA A 181 9.27 -18.54 -3.38
N ILE A 182 7.98 -18.79 -3.55
CA ILE A 182 7.08 -17.99 -4.39
C ILE A 182 6.93 -16.53 -3.92
N HIS A 183 7.24 -16.22 -2.67
CA HIS A 183 7.17 -14.87 -2.10
C HIS A 183 8.40 -14.01 -2.38
N ALA A 184 9.56 -14.64 -2.63
CA ALA A 184 10.80 -13.96 -2.96
C ALA A 184 11.72 -14.81 -3.87
N PRO A 185 11.34 -15.06 -5.14
CA PRO A 185 12.07 -15.97 -6.02
C PRO A 185 13.55 -15.63 -6.21
N TRP A 186 13.94 -14.36 -6.09
CA TRP A 186 15.34 -13.91 -6.19
C TRP A 186 16.22 -14.32 -5.02
N ARG A 187 15.65 -14.88 -3.95
CA ARG A 187 16.39 -15.43 -2.80
C ARG A 187 16.61 -16.94 -2.93
N CYS A 188 16.03 -17.58 -3.94
CA CYS A 188 16.15 -19.01 -4.19
C CYS A 188 17.45 -19.37 -4.93
N GLY A 189 17.89 -20.61 -4.76
CA GLY A 189 19.02 -21.15 -5.53
C GLY A 189 18.64 -21.36 -6.99
N GLU A 190 19.63 -21.30 -7.89
CA GLU A 190 19.42 -21.46 -9.33
C GLU A 190 18.76 -22.81 -9.69
N LEU A 191 19.09 -23.87 -8.97
CA LEU A 191 18.52 -25.21 -9.19
C LEU A 191 17.01 -25.25 -8.89
N GLU A 192 16.56 -24.56 -7.84
CA GLU A 192 15.14 -24.48 -7.47
C GLU A 192 14.35 -23.67 -8.50
N LEU A 193 14.91 -22.55 -8.96
CA LEU A 193 14.33 -21.74 -10.04
C LEU A 193 14.23 -22.52 -11.35
N ALA A 194 15.31 -23.23 -11.73
CA ALA A 194 15.34 -24.05 -12.94
C ALA A 194 14.32 -25.19 -12.89
N ALA A 195 14.17 -25.87 -11.75
CA ALA A 195 13.18 -26.93 -11.55
C ALA A 195 11.74 -26.41 -11.69
N ALA A 196 11.48 -25.17 -11.29
CA ALA A 196 10.19 -24.50 -11.48
C ALA A 196 10.04 -23.80 -12.84
N GLY A 197 11.06 -23.85 -13.71
CA GLY A 197 11.06 -23.17 -15.01
C GLY A 197 11.14 -21.64 -14.93
N VAL A 198 11.57 -21.07 -13.80
CA VAL A 198 11.68 -19.62 -13.58
C VAL A 198 13.09 -19.13 -13.97
N ARG A 199 13.15 -18.10 -14.81
CA ARG A 199 14.39 -17.41 -15.24
C ARG A 199 14.28 -15.92 -14.95
N LEU A 200 14.96 -15.50 -13.88
CA LEU A 200 14.93 -14.11 -13.42
C LEU A 200 15.61 -13.17 -14.41
N GLY A 201 14.85 -12.17 -14.89
CA GLY A 201 15.24 -11.26 -15.96
C GLY A 201 14.68 -11.64 -17.33
N GLU A 202 14.11 -12.85 -17.47
CA GLU A 202 13.49 -13.30 -18.72
C GLU A 202 11.98 -13.48 -18.57
N ASN A 203 11.53 -14.50 -17.83
CA ASN A 203 10.09 -14.79 -17.67
C ASN A 203 9.51 -14.23 -16.36
N TYR A 204 10.36 -13.76 -15.45
CA TYR A 204 9.97 -12.99 -14.29
C TYR A 204 11.06 -11.97 -13.93
N PRO A 205 10.77 -10.70 -13.65
CA PRO A 205 11.79 -9.68 -13.42
C PRO A 205 12.53 -9.89 -12.11
N ARG A 206 13.78 -9.38 -12.04
CA ARG A 206 14.46 -9.17 -10.76
C ARG A 206 13.81 -7.99 -10.01
N PRO A 207 13.88 -7.93 -8.67
CA PRO A 207 13.39 -6.79 -7.91
C PRO A 207 13.92 -5.47 -8.44
N ILE A 208 13.02 -4.54 -8.74
CA ILE A 208 13.38 -3.20 -9.26
C ILE A 208 13.93 -2.26 -8.18
N VAL A 209 13.88 -2.69 -6.92
CA VAL A 209 14.36 -1.98 -5.76
C VAL A 209 14.75 -2.98 -4.67
N ASP A 210 15.75 -2.65 -3.86
CA ASP A 210 15.99 -3.33 -2.59
C ASP A 210 15.12 -2.72 -1.48
N HIS A 211 14.44 -3.56 -0.71
CA HIS A 211 13.48 -3.08 0.29
C HIS A 211 14.15 -2.34 1.45
N ASP A 212 15.32 -2.79 1.89
CA ASP A 212 16.00 -2.22 3.05
C ASP A 212 16.59 -0.84 2.68
N GLU A 213 17.18 -0.73 1.49
CA GLU A 213 17.60 0.58 0.94
C GLU A 213 16.40 1.53 0.74
N ALA A 214 15.30 1.01 0.19
CA ALA A 214 14.10 1.82 -0.04
C ALA A 214 13.46 2.32 1.26
N ARG A 215 13.53 1.49 2.31
CA ARG A 215 13.08 1.85 3.65
C ARG A 215 13.88 3.04 4.19
N GLU A 216 15.20 3.01 4.11
CA GLU A 216 16.06 4.12 4.55
C GLU A 216 15.76 5.41 3.79
N GLN A 217 15.64 5.31 2.45
CA GLN A 217 15.32 6.46 1.61
C GLN A 217 13.92 7.03 1.91
N THR A 218 12.97 6.18 2.27
CA THR A 218 11.64 6.62 2.71
C THR A 218 11.71 7.38 4.02
N LEU A 219 12.44 6.88 5.01
CA LEU A 219 12.60 7.58 6.29
C LEU A 219 13.27 8.95 6.09
N ALA A 220 14.26 9.04 5.21
CA ALA A 220 14.88 10.31 4.82
C ALA A 220 13.88 11.25 4.13
N ARG A 221 13.08 10.73 3.19
CA ARG A 221 12.06 11.50 2.45
C ARG A 221 11.00 12.11 3.38
N TYR A 222 10.56 11.34 4.37
CA TYR A 222 9.55 11.78 5.35
C TYR A 222 10.13 12.59 6.51
N ALA A 223 11.45 12.80 6.57
CA ALA A 223 12.07 13.60 7.63
C ALA A 223 11.57 15.06 7.64
N VAL A 224 11.11 15.57 6.50
CA VAL A 224 10.55 16.93 6.35
C VAL A 224 9.25 17.14 7.15
N VAL A 225 8.53 16.07 7.49
CA VAL A 225 7.31 16.11 8.32
C VAL A 225 7.54 15.65 9.75
N ARG A 226 8.79 15.44 10.15
CA ARG A 226 9.13 15.14 11.53
C ARG A 226 8.94 16.41 12.36
N ALA A 227 8.10 16.35 13.39
CA ALA A 227 8.01 17.44 14.36
C ALA A 227 9.42 17.73 14.91
N PRO A 228 9.82 19.01 15.02
CA PRO A 228 11.05 19.34 15.71
C PRO A 228 10.99 18.74 17.12
N LYS A 229 12.08 18.08 17.56
CA LYS A 229 12.19 17.72 18.98
C LYS A 229 12.00 19.03 19.76
N PRO A 230 11.14 19.08 20.78
CA PRO A 230 11.11 20.24 21.65
C PRO A 230 12.53 20.46 22.16
N ASP A 231 13.05 21.69 21.96
CA ASP A 231 14.42 22.03 22.35
C ASP A 231 14.65 21.57 23.78
N ALA A 232 15.64 20.68 23.97
CA ALA A 232 16.04 20.22 25.29
C ALA A 232 16.43 21.43 26.17
N GLU A 233 16.93 22.51 25.55
CA GLU A 233 17.22 23.78 26.20
C GLU A 233 15.97 24.54 26.65
N ALA A 234 14.87 24.53 25.88
CA ALA A 234 13.61 25.17 26.28
C ALA A 234 12.91 24.42 27.43
N ALA A 235 13.04 23.08 27.46
CA ALA A 235 12.55 22.26 28.57
C ALA A 235 13.40 22.42 29.85
N ALA A 236 14.72 22.59 29.72
CA ALA A 236 15.62 22.88 30.83
C ALA A 236 15.39 24.31 31.39
N ALA A 237 15.20 25.30 30.52
CA ALA A 237 14.91 26.68 30.91
C ALA A 237 13.59 26.80 31.70
N ARG A 238 12.56 26.01 31.34
CA ARG A 238 11.29 25.93 32.08
C ARG A 238 11.41 25.23 33.43
N ARG A 239 12.38 24.32 33.61
CA ARG A 239 12.66 23.66 34.90
C ARG A 239 13.51 24.52 35.84
N SER A 240 14.35 25.42 35.31
CA SER A 240 15.16 26.36 36.11
C SER A 240 14.40 27.59 36.63
N ARG A 241 13.17 27.81 36.15
CA ARG A 241 12.30 28.94 36.54
C ARG A 241 11.14 28.54 37.47
N ARG A 242 11.17 27.31 38.00
CA ARG A 242 10.31 26.83 39.09
C ARG A 242 11.19 26.49 40.28
#